data_AF-A0A524DPW4-F1
#
_entry.id   AF-A0A524DPW4-F1
#
_cell.length_a   1.000
_cell.length_b   1.000
_cell.length_c   1.000
_cell.angle_alpha   90.00
_cell.angle_beta   90.00
_cell.angle_gamma   90.00
#
_symmetry.space_group_name_H-M   'P 1'
#
loop_
_entity.id
_entity.type
_entity.pdbx_description
1 polymer ?
#
loop_
_entity_poly.entity_id
_entity_poly.type
_entity_poly.pdbx_seq_one_letter_code
_entity_poly.pdbx_strand_id
1 'polypeptide(L)'
;MDNEEMTAMTLAEAKSGNIFDFGPEVYDKHSTGGVPGNKVSLIIVPIVAAAGLTIPKTSTRAITSPSGTADSMEVLAPVAFDSEDLKKIVSQLNACIVWGGALDLAPADNILIEIERPLRMDPFGLMIPSILTKKLSVGVKKIVLDIPVGTGTKFTTPNDGKKFAHLFKEIAKNVGLEAECALTLAHQPIGHSIGPAIEAKEALTLLRDYNAGPNSLIEKSTSLAGIILEMGGKAEKG
;
A
#
# COMPACT_ATOMS: atom_id res chain seq x y z
N MET A 1 -9.29 -5.54 -21.47
CA MET A 1 -8.78 -4.19 -21.33
C MET A 1 -7.32 -4.22 -21.70
N ASP A 2 -6.94 -3.48 -22.73
CA ASP A 2 -5.54 -3.32 -23.12
C ASP A 2 -4.82 -2.28 -22.25
N ASN A 3 -3.53 -2.06 -22.53
CA ASN A 3 -2.69 -1.17 -21.74
C ASN A 3 -3.08 0.30 -21.90
N GLU A 4 -3.59 0.71 -23.05
CA GLU A 4 -4.02 2.09 -23.31
C GLU A 4 -5.32 2.38 -22.54
N GLU A 5 -6.28 1.45 -22.58
CA GLU A 5 -7.52 1.53 -21.83
C GLU A 5 -7.27 1.59 -20.31
N MET A 6 -6.40 0.71 -19.78
CA MET A 6 -6.02 0.73 -18.34
C MET A 6 -5.36 2.06 -17.95
N THR A 7 -4.47 2.59 -18.80
CA THR A 7 -3.80 3.87 -18.56
C THR A 7 -4.80 5.01 -18.55
N ALA A 8 -5.69 5.07 -19.55
CA ALA A 8 -6.71 6.10 -19.66
C ALA A 8 -7.69 6.06 -18.48
N MET A 9 -8.12 4.86 -18.08
CA MET A 9 -8.98 4.64 -16.91
C MET A 9 -8.31 5.15 -15.63
N THR A 10 -7.06 4.75 -15.39
CA THR A 10 -6.29 5.19 -14.22
C THR A 10 -6.22 6.72 -14.11
N LEU A 11 -5.92 7.39 -15.23
CA LEU A 11 -5.82 8.86 -15.25
C LEU A 11 -7.19 9.54 -15.09
N ALA A 12 -8.26 8.97 -15.66
CA ALA A 12 -9.61 9.51 -15.57
C ALA A 12 -10.16 9.39 -14.14
N GLU A 13 -10.00 8.23 -13.51
CA GLU A 13 -10.45 8.00 -12.13
C GLU A 13 -9.67 8.87 -11.14
N ALA A 14 -8.35 9.02 -11.31
CA ALA A 14 -7.55 9.88 -10.45
C ALA A 14 -8.04 11.34 -10.47
N LYS A 15 -8.51 11.82 -11.63
CA LYS A 15 -9.09 13.16 -11.82
C LYS A 15 -10.54 13.30 -11.34
N SER A 16 -11.19 12.21 -10.94
CA SER A 16 -12.59 12.25 -10.47
C SER A 16 -12.76 12.83 -9.07
N GLY A 17 -11.68 12.98 -8.30
CA GLY A 17 -11.69 13.52 -6.94
C GLY A 17 -10.47 14.38 -6.65
N ASN A 18 -10.13 14.51 -5.37
CA ASN A 18 -9.00 15.32 -4.93
C ASN A 18 -7.65 14.69 -5.30
N ILE A 19 -6.72 15.55 -5.72
CA ILE A 19 -5.32 15.20 -5.96
C ILE A 19 -4.44 16.02 -5.04
N PHE A 20 -3.66 15.35 -4.20
CA PHE A 20 -2.66 15.96 -3.34
C PHE A 20 -1.33 16.10 -4.09
N ASP A 21 -0.62 17.18 -3.80
CA ASP A 21 0.76 17.39 -4.23
C ASP A 21 1.64 17.58 -2.99
N PHE A 22 2.54 16.63 -2.76
CA PHE A 22 3.53 16.64 -1.69
C PHE A 22 4.96 16.77 -2.25
N GLY A 23 5.11 17.17 -3.51
CA GLY A 23 6.37 17.34 -4.19
C GLY A 23 6.78 16.14 -5.06
N PRO A 24 8.03 16.17 -5.59
CA PRO A 24 8.49 15.21 -6.59
C PRO A 24 8.97 13.86 -6.00
N GLU A 25 9.22 13.78 -4.71
CA GLU A 25 9.82 12.62 -4.05
C GLU A 25 8.87 12.05 -3.00
N VAL A 26 7.77 11.45 -3.49
CA VAL A 26 6.70 10.89 -2.67
C VAL A 26 6.61 9.38 -2.89
N TYR A 27 6.66 8.64 -1.81
CA TYR A 27 6.78 7.19 -1.78
C TYR A 27 5.52 6.55 -1.23
N ASP A 28 5.22 5.32 -1.65
CA ASP A 28 4.22 4.49 -0.98
C ASP A 28 4.57 3.00 -1.03
N LYS A 29 4.01 2.26 -0.09
CA LYS A 29 3.96 0.81 -0.11
C LYS A 29 2.51 0.36 -0.28
N HIS A 30 2.25 -0.43 -1.32
CA HIS A 30 0.97 -1.12 -1.47
C HIS A 30 1.15 -2.64 -1.36
N SER A 31 0.07 -3.34 -1.02
CA SER A 31 0.03 -4.80 -1.02
C SER A 31 -1.26 -5.24 -1.68
N THR A 32 -1.18 -6.18 -2.62
CA THR A 32 -2.37 -6.81 -3.22
C THR A 32 -3.18 -7.62 -2.21
N GLY A 33 -2.57 -7.93 -1.06
CA GLY A 33 -3.24 -8.47 0.12
C GLY A 33 -3.42 -9.98 0.08
N GLY A 34 -4.43 -10.49 0.79
CA GLY A 34 -4.74 -11.92 0.85
C GLY A 34 -3.95 -12.72 1.89
N VAL A 35 -3.01 -12.10 2.63
CA VAL A 35 -2.28 -12.74 3.73
C VAL A 35 -2.75 -12.20 5.07
N PRO A 36 -3.20 -13.06 6.01
CA PRO A 36 -3.56 -12.64 7.36
C PRO A 36 -2.38 -12.04 8.13
N GLY A 37 -2.66 -11.10 9.04
CA GLY A 37 -1.64 -10.49 9.91
C GLY A 37 -0.69 -9.53 9.18
N ASN A 38 -1.01 -9.04 7.98
CA ASN A 38 -0.13 -8.17 7.21
C ASN A 38 -0.07 -6.73 7.76
N LYS A 39 0.55 -6.56 8.93
CA LYS A 39 0.74 -5.28 9.64
C LYS A 39 2.01 -4.52 9.24
N VAL A 40 2.69 -4.97 8.18
CA VAL A 40 4.02 -4.45 7.76
C VAL A 40 4.01 -2.94 7.49
N SER A 41 2.89 -2.37 7.03
CA SER A 41 2.78 -0.93 6.77
C SER A 41 2.99 -0.09 8.03
N LEU A 42 2.62 -0.60 9.21
CA LEU A 42 2.87 0.07 10.49
C LEU A 42 4.36 0.15 10.83
N ILE A 43 5.19 -0.70 10.20
CA ILE A 43 6.64 -0.75 10.39
C ILE A 43 7.37 0.02 9.28
N ILE A 44 6.95 -0.18 8.03
CA ILE A 44 7.62 0.40 6.85
C ILE A 44 7.51 1.92 6.86
N VAL A 45 6.32 2.47 7.15
CA VAL A 45 6.08 3.93 7.13
C VAL A 45 7.03 4.67 8.08
N PRO A 46 7.16 4.31 9.37
CA PRO A 46 8.11 4.98 10.26
C PRO A 46 9.57 4.76 9.87
N ILE A 47 9.96 3.59 9.34
CA ILE A 47 11.34 3.37 8.84
C ILE A 47 11.67 4.35 7.71
N VAL A 48 10.79 4.44 6.71
CA VAL A 48 10.96 5.30 5.54
C VAL A 48 10.95 6.78 5.94
N ALA A 49 10.02 7.17 6.81
CA ALA A 49 9.93 8.53 7.33
C ALA A 49 11.18 8.94 8.12
N ALA A 50 11.72 8.04 8.95
CA ALA A 50 12.94 8.27 9.72
C ALA A 50 14.18 8.48 8.83
N ALA A 51 14.19 7.93 7.61
CA ALA A 51 15.23 8.19 6.60
C ALA A 51 15.04 9.54 5.86
N GLY A 52 14.01 10.30 6.20
CA GLY A 52 13.70 11.61 5.63
C GLY A 52 13.03 11.54 4.26
N LEU A 53 12.32 10.45 3.95
CA LEU A 53 11.51 10.31 2.75
C LEU A 53 10.02 10.56 3.05
N THR A 54 9.31 11.13 2.08
CA THR A 54 7.88 11.47 2.22
C THR A 54 7.00 10.27 1.86
N ILE A 55 6.24 9.73 2.82
CA ILE A 55 5.39 8.53 2.65
C ILE A 55 3.97 8.72 3.23
N PRO A 56 3.06 9.39 2.50
CA PRO A 56 1.69 9.63 2.94
C PRO A 56 0.81 8.39 2.71
N LYS A 57 0.93 7.40 3.60
CA LYS A 57 0.26 6.10 3.45
C LYS A 57 -1.25 6.23 3.66
N THR A 58 -2.01 5.96 2.60
CA THR A 58 -3.45 5.70 2.69
C THR A 58 -3.75 4.21 2.69
N SER A 59 -4.71 3.80 3.51
CA SER A 59 -5.23 2.43 3.54
C SER A 59 -6.75 2.43 3.58
N THR A 60 -7.35 1.37 3.04
CA THR A 60 -8.74 1.04 3.36
C THR A 60 -8.80 0.33 4.71
N ARG A 61 -10.01 0.24 5.26
CA ARG A 61 -10.33 -0.74 6.30
C ARG A 61 -10.42 -2.15 5.72
N ALA A 62 -10.40 -3.14 6.59
CA ALA A 62 -10.71 -4.52 6.24
C ALA A 62 -12.05 -4.61 5.51
N ILE A 63 -12.08 -5.43 4.45
CA ILE A 63 -13.31 -5.79 3.74
C ILE A 63 -13.57 -7.28 3.96
N THR A 64 -12.58 -8.12 3.61
CA THR A 64 -12.59 -9.57 3.78
C THR A 64 -11.51 -10.07 4.73
N SER A 65 -10.52 -9.22 5.07
CA SER A 65 -9.47 -9.56 6.01
C SER A 65 -9.92 -9.38 7.46
N PRO A 66 -9.30 -10.09 8.42
CA PRO A 66 -9.58 -9.86 9.85
C PRO A 66 -9.17 -8.47 10.36
N SER A 67 -8.23 -7.81 9.67
CA SER A 67 -7.77 -6.46 9.96
C SER A 67 -7.26 -5.77 8.70
N GLY A 68 -7.56 -4.49 8.53
CA GLY A 68 -6.91 -3.59 7.57
C GLY A 68 -5.86 -2.73 8.28
N THR A 69 -4.90 -2.17 7.52
CA THR A 69 -3.89 -1.28 8.13
C THR A 69 -4.54 -0.08 8.82
N ALA A 70 -5.65 0.46 8.27
CA ALA A 70 -6.39 1.53 8.93
C ALA A 70 -7.01 1.09 10.26
N ASP A 71 -7.53 -0.13 10.36
CA ASP A 71 -8.12 -0.65 11.61
C ASP A 71 -7.05 -0.85 12.68
N SER A 72 -5.90 -1.45 12.33
CA SER A 72 -4.77 -1.59 13.25
C SER A 72 -4.17 -0.24 13.67
N MET A 73 -4.10 0.74 12.75
CA MET A 73 -3.64 2.09 13.08
C MET A 73 -4.62 2.83 14.00
N GLU A 74 -5.92 2.63 13.82
CA GLU A 74 -6.97 3.30 14.62
C GLU A 74 -6.91 2.93 16.11
N VAL A 75 -6.39 1.75 16.43
CA VAL A 75 -6.12 1.34 17.81
C VAL A 75 -5.07 2.27 18.47
N LEU A 76 -4.15 2.82 17.69
CA LEU A 76 -3.02 3.62 18.16
C LEU A 76 -3.27 5.13 18.05
N ALA A 77 -3.95 5.58 17.00
CA ALA A 77 -4.23 6.99 16.75
C ALA A 77 -5.44 7.17 15.82
N PRO A 78 -6.10 8.34 15.81
CA PRO A 78 -7.14 8.64 14.82
C PRO A 78 -6.63 8.45 13.39
N VAL A 79 -7.49 7.92 12.51
CA VAL A 79 -7.16 7.65 11.10
C VAL A 79 -8.00 8.43 10.10
N ALA A 80 -9.08 9.07 10.55
CA ALA A 80 -9.94 9.91 9.72
C ALA A 80 -9.53 11.36 9.88
N PHE A 81 -9.08 11.97 8.77
CA PHE A 81 -8.68 13.37 8.69
C PHE A 81 -9.25 13.98 7.43
N ASP A 82 -9.49 15.29 7.45
CA ASP A 82 -9.80 16.02 6.23
C ASP A 82 -8.53 16.31 5.41
N SER A 83 -8.73 16.94 4.26
CA SER A 83 -7.63 17.23 3.33
C SER A 83 -6.65 18.28 3.85
N GLU A 84 -7.08 19.23 4.69
CA GLU A 84 -6.22 20.27 5.22
C GLU A 84 -5.31 19.71 6.31
N ASP A 85 -5.88 18.90 7.22
CA ASP A 85 -5.14 18.26 8.29
C ASP A 85 -4.15 17.23 7.75
N LEU A 86 -4.53 16.47 6.71
CA LEU A 86 -3.59 15.58 6.02
C LEU A 86 -2.37 16.36 5.49
N LYS A 87 -2.60 17.50 4.83
CA LYS A 87 -1.51 18.34 4.31
C LYS A 87 -0.60 18.84 5.42
N LYS A 88 -1.17 19.29 6.55
CA LYS A 88 -0.40 19.73 7.72
C LYS A 88 0.46 18.59 8.27
N ILE A 89 -0.12 17.41 8.50
CA ILE A 89 0.58 16.24 9.05
C ILE A 89 1.76 15.85 8.15
N VAL A 90 1.52 15.69 6.84
CA VAL A 90 2.57 15.27 5.90
C VAL A 90 3.65 16.36 5.78
N SER A 91 3.29 17.64 5.78
CA SER A 91 4.28 18.74 5.72
C SER A 91 5.19 18.82 6.96
N GLN A 92 4.71 18.36 8.11
CA GLN A 92 5.46 18.41 9.37
C GLN A 92 6.26 17.14 9.65
N LEU A 93 5.69 15.97 9.32
CA LEU A 93 6.22 14.67 9.72
C LEU A 93 6.75 13.83 8.55
N ASN A 94 6.57 14.29 7.31
CA ASN A 94 6.84 13.55 6.07
C ASN A 94 6.06 12.23 5.92
N ALA A 95 5.17 11.88 6.85
CA ALA A 95 4.48 10.59 6.83
C ALA A 95 3.14 10.65 7.55
N CYS A 96 2.26 9.75 7.16
CA CYS A 96 1.02 9.47 7.85
C CYS A 96 0.56 8.05 7.55
N ILE A 97 -0.32 7.50 8.38
CA ILE A 97 -1.11 6.30 8.05
C ILE A 97 -2.56 6.67 8.30
N VAL A 98 -3.32 6.87 7.23
CA VAL A 98 -4.71 7.37 7.31
C VAL A 98 -5.68 6.47 6.55
N TRP A 99 -6.95 6.55 6.92
CA TRP A 99 -8.03 5.88 6.23
C TRP A 99 -8.43 6.67 4.99
N GLY A 100 -8.20 6.08 3.80
CA GLY A 100 -8.50 6.72 2.52
C GLY A 100 -10.00 6.99 2.30
N GLY A 101 -10.90 6.27 2.98
CA GLY A 101 -12.35 6.46 2.82
C GLY A 101 -12.90 7.72 3.50
N ALA A 102 -12.12 8.38 4.36
CA ALA A 102 -12.46 9.70 4.90
C ALA A 102 -12.13 10.85 3.91
N LEU A 103 -11.46 10.54 2.81
CA LEU A 103 -11.00 11.48 1.82
C LEU A 103 -11.73 11.23 0.50
N ASP A 104 -12.04 12.29 -0.24
CA ASP A 104 -12.61 12.19 -1.58
C ASP A 104 -11.53 11.86 -2.62
N LEU A 105 -10.88 10.71 -2.43
CA LEU A 105 -9.85 10.17 -3.30
C LEU A 105 -10.48 9.22 -4.31
N ALA A 106 -10.44 9.61 -5.59
CA ALA A 106 -10.92 8.80 -6.71
C ALA A 106 -12.30 8.15 -6.50
N PRO A 107 -13.37 8.95 -6.33
CA PRO A 107 -14.72 8.44 -6.08
C PRO A 107 -15.22 7.47 -7.16
N ALA A 108 -14.79 7.63 -8.42
CA ALA A 108 -15.17 6.71 -9.50
C ALA A 108 -14.72 5.26 -9.23
N ASP A 109 -13.50 5.08 -8.71
CA ASP A 109 -12.97 3.75 -8.37
C ASP A 109 -13.74 3.11 -7.21
N ASN A 110 -14.13 3.91 -6.21
CA ASN A 110 -14.94 3.39 -5.09
C ASN A 110 -16.29 2.81 -5.59
N ILE A 111 -16.93 3.46 -6.56
CA ILE A 111 -18.18 2.98 -7.16
C ILE A 111 -17.96 1.63 -7.88
N LEU A 112 -16.88 1.50 -8.64
CA LEU A 112 -16.57 0.24 -9.33
C LEU A 112 -16.32 -0.90 -8.33
N ILE A 113 -15.56 -0.62 -7.27
CA ILE A 113 -15.31 -1.57 -6.19
C ILE A 113 -16.61 -2.03 -5.52
N GLU A 114 -17.59 -1.14 -5.33
CA GLU A 114 -18.90 -1.49 -4.77
C GLU A 114 -19.69 -2.47 -5.65
N ILE A 115 -19.49 -2.44 -6.97
CA ILE A 115 -20.10 -3.36 -7.94
C ILE A 115 -19.33 -4.68 -8.02
N GLU A 116 -18.00 -4.63 -8.02
CA GLU A 116 -17.11 -5.79 -8.13
C GLU A 116 -17.23 -6.75 -6.94
N ARG A 117 -17.30 -6.19 -5.72
CA ARG A 117 -17.32 -6.95 -4.46
C ARG A 117 -18.43 -8.00 -4.38
N PRO A 118 -19.73 -7.67 -4.57
CA PRO A 118 -20.79 -8.67 -4.51
C PRO A 118 -20.67 -9.74 -5.59
N LEU A 119 -20.03 -9.41 -6.72
CA LEU A 119 -19.79 -10.32 -7.84
C LEU A 119 -18.53 -11.20 -7.64
N ARG A 120 -17.70 -10.92 -6.62
CA ARG A 120 -16.42 -11.59 -6.37
C ARG A 120 -15.50 -11.58 -7.59
N MET A 121 -15.54 -10.49 -8.36
CA MET A 121 -14.67 -10.28 -9.51
C MET A 121 -13.61 -9.25 -9.18
N ASP A 122 -12.37 -9.51 -9.55
CA ASP A 122 -11.24 -8.59 -9.38
C ASP A 122 -10.25 -8.78 -10.55
N PRO A 123 -10.66 -8.48 -11.80
CA PRO A 123 -9.83 -8.69 -12.98
C PRO A 123 -8.64 -7.72 -12.98
N PHE A 124 -7.51 -8.13 -13.55
CA PHE A 124 -6.29 -7.28 -13.58
C PHE A 124 -6.54 -5.91 -14.23
N GLY A 125 -7.41 -5.87 -15.25
CA GLY A 125 -7.80 -4.65 -15.93
C GLY A 125 -8.46 -3.60 -15.02
N LEU A 126 -9.07 -4.00 -13.91
CA LEU A 126 -9.67 -3.08 -12.94
C LEU A 126 -8.80 -2.95 -11.68
N MET A 127 -8.17 -4.05 -11.25
CA MET A 127 -7.29 -4.06 -10.08
C MET A 127 -6.11 -3.09 -10.23
N ILE A 128 -5.46 -3.06 -11.39
CA ILE A 128 -4.28 -2.21 -11.62
C ILE A 128 -4.66 -0.73 -11.60
N PRO A 129 -5.66 -0.26 -12.39
CA PRO A 129 -6.17 1.11 -12.27
C PRO A 129 -6.60 1.46 -10.85
N SER A 130 -7.38 0.59 -10.19
CA SER A 130 -7.86 0.82 -8.83
C SER A 130 -6.74 1.09 -7.81
N ILE A 131 -5.62 0.38 -7.94
CA ILE A 131 -4.44 0.60 -7.11
C ILE A 131 -3.77 1.93 -7.49
N LEU A 132 -3.42 2.12 -8.76
CA LEU A 132 -2.61 3.25 -9.23
C LEU A 132 -3.33 4.58 -9.09
N THR A 133 -4.62 4.63 -9.40
CA THR A 133 -5.51 5.79 -9.25
C THR A 133 -5.40 6.38 -7.85
N LYS A 134 -5.55 5.55 -6.80
CA LYS A 134 -5.45 6.03 -5.40
C LYS A 134 -4.07 6.56 -5.06
N LYS A 135 -3.02 6.06 -5.70
CA LYS A 135 -1.62 6.48 -5.48
C LYS A 135 -1.36 7.83 -6.14
N LEU A 136 -1.86 8.00 -7.35
CA LEU A 136 -1.85 9.29 -8.05
C LEU A 136 -2.62 10.36 -7.28
N SER A 137 -3.80 10.03 -6.74
CA SER A 137 -4.60 10.99 -5.97
C SER A 137 -3.90 11.47 -4.70
N VAL A 138 -2.95 10.71 -4.13
CA VAL A 138 -2.15 11.16 -2.97
C VAL A 138 -0.78 11.71 -3.37
N GLY A 139 -0.54 11.96 -4.66
CA GLY A 139 0.69 12.58 -5.15
C GLY A 139 1.92 11.67 -5.16
N VAL A 140 1.76 10.36 -4.98
CA VAL A 140 2.88 9.39 -5.00
C VAL A 140 3.58 9.43 -6.36
N LYS A 141 4.90 9.23 -6.35
CA LYS A 141 5.76 9.17 -7.54
C LYS A 141 6.48 7.83 -7.65
N LYS A 142 6.80 7.22 -6.51
CA LYS A 142 7.54 5.96 -6.41
C LYS A 142 6.78 4.98 -5.52
N ILE A 143 6.55 3.76 -5.97
CA ILE A 143 5.77 2.76 -5.24
C ILE A 143 6.48 1.42 -5.17
N VAL A 144 6.45 0.81 -3.98
CA VAL A 144 6.75 -0.61 -3.82
C VAL A 144 5.46 -1.40 -3.69
N LEU A 145 5.24 -2.34 -4.60
CA LEU A 145 4.11 -3.24 -4.61
C LEU A 145 4.51 -4.62 -4.06
N ASP A 146 3.97 -4.94 -2.89
CA ASP A 146 4.04 -6.27 -2.29
C ASP A 146 2.96 -7.18 -2.93
N ILE A 147 3.41 -8.26 -3.57
CA ILE A 147 2.57 -9.25 -4.25
C ILE A 147 2.73 -10.57 -3.50
N PRO A 148 1.89 -10.87 -2.51
CA PRO A 148 1.95 -12.15 -1.83
C PRO A 148 1.54 -13.29 -2.79
N VAL A 149 2.37 -14.32 -2.83
CA VAL A 149 2.20 -15.50 -3.70
C VAL A 149 2.11 -16.76 -2.84
N GLY A 150 1.02 -17.50 -3.02
CA GLY A 150 0.76 -18.74 -2.30
C GLY A 150 -0.70 -19.15 -2.32
N THR A 151 -0.98 -20.36 -1.84
CA THR A 151 -2.34 -20.90 -1.74
C THR A 151 -3.22 -20.00 -0.87
N GLY A 152 -4.42 -19.66 -1.36
CA GLY A 152 -5.36 -18.79 -0.65
C GLY A 152 -5.12 -17.28 -0.84
N THR A 153 -4.08 -16.89 -1.57
CA THR A 153 -3.88 -15.49 -1.99
C THR A 153 -4.46 -15.25 -3.39
N LYS A 154 -4.45 -13.98 -3.83
CA LYS A 154 -4.84 -13.61 -5.20
C LYS A 154 -3.93 -14.24 -6.27
N PHE A 155 -2.69 -14.56 -5.92
CA PHE A 155 -1.69 -15.10 -6.85
C PHE A 155 -1.20 -16.45 -6.32
N THR A 156 -1.76 -17.54 -6.82
CA THR A 156 -1.41 -18.90 -6.38
C THR A 156 -0.01 -19.32 -6.80
N THR A 157 0.45 -18.89 -7.98
CA THR A 157 1.77 -19.26 -8.50
C THR A 157 2.69 -18.05 -8.69
N PRO A 158 4.03 -18.23 -8.58
CA PRO A 158 4.97 -17.16 -8.88
C PRO A 158 4.85 -16.64 -10.32
N ASN A 159 4.41 -17.48 -11.26
CA ASN A 159 4.22 -17.07 -12.64
C ASN A 159 3.07 -16.05 -12.78
N ASP A 160 1.98 -16.26 -12.06
CA ASP A 160 0.83 -15.33 -12.06
C ASP A 160 1.23 -14.00 -11.42
N GLY A 161 1.95 -14.05 -10.29
CA GLY A 161 2.51 -12.86 -9.65
C GLY A 161 3.47 -12.10 -10.58
N LYS A 162 4.32 -12.79 -11.34
CA LYS A 162 5.24 -12.16 -12.32
C LYS A 162 4.49 -11.48 -13.45
N LYS A 163 3.48 -12.13 -14.03
CA LYS A 163 2.63 -11.55 -15.08
C LYS A 163 1.96 -10.26 -14.59
N PHE A 164 1.40 -10.29 -13.39
CA PHE A 164 0.79 -9.12 -12.77
C PHE A 164 1.83 -8.03 -12.50
N ALA A 165 3.00 -8.38 -11.95
CA ALA A 165 4.07 -7.43 -11.69
C ALA A 165 4.55 -6.72 -12.96
N HIS A 166 4.73 -7.44 -14.07
CA HIS A 166 5.14 -6.87 -15.35
C HIS A 166 4.10 -5.87 -15.87
N LEU A 167 2.83 -6.28 -15.90
CA LEU A 167 1.74 -5.42 -16.34
C LEU A 167 1.60 -4.18 -15.44
N PHE A 168 1.66 -4.36 -14.12
CA PHE A 168 1.58 -3.27 -13.16
C PHE A 168 2.69 -2.24 -13.36
N LYS A 169 3.95 -2.68 -13.55
CA LYS A 169 5.08 -1.76 -13.82
C LYS A 169 4.90 -1.01 -15.13
N GLU A 170 4.34 -1.66 -16.15
CA GLU A 170 4.08 -1.02 -17.44
C GLU A 170 3.03 0.09 -17.32
N ILE A 171 1.87 -0.21 -16.72
CA ILE A 171 0.81 0.80 -16.53
C ILE A 171 1.24 1.91 -15.57
N ALA A 172 1.96 1.58 -14.49
CA ALA A 172 2.54 2.56 -13.57
C ALA A 172 3.44 3.56 -14.32
N LYS A 173 4.34 3.06 -15.18
CA LYS A 173 5.21 3.90 -16.00
C LYS A 173 4.40 4.81 -16.92
N ASN A 174 3.35 4.30 -17.56
CA ASN A 174 2.51 5.09 -18.47
C ASN A 174 1.79 6.24 -17.77
N VAL A 175 1.48 6.11 -16.47
CA VAL A 175 0.85 7.17 -15.67
C VAL A 175 1.86 8.02 -14.88
N GLY A 176 3.15 7.86 -15.13
CA GLY A 176 4.22 8.66 -14.51
C GLY A 176 4.61 8.23 -13.10
N LEU A 177 4.39 6.97 -12.75
CA LEU A 177 4.83 6.33 -11.51
C LEU A 177 6.00 5.38 -11.76
N GLU A 178 7.03 5.45 -10.93
CA GLU A 178 8.05 4.42 -10.84
C GLU A 178 7.59 3.33 -9.87
N ALA A 179 7.52 2.09 -10.34
CA ALA A 179 7.05 0.97 -9.52
C ALA A 179 8.12 -0.11 -9.41
N GLU A 180 8.36 -0.59 -8.19
CA GLU A 180 9.07 -1.84 -7.93
C GLU A 180 8.13 -2.87 -7.32
N CYS A 181 8.22 -4.11 -7.79
CA CYS A 181 7.30 -5.18 -7.41
C CYS A 181 8.07 -6.30 -6.71
N ALA A 182 7.67 -6.62 -5.48
CA ALA A 182 8.24 -7.70 -4.70
C ALA A 182 7.24 -8.85 -4.59
N LEU A 183 7.59 -10.00 -5.16
CA LEU A 183 6.85 -11.24 -4.94
C LEU A 183 7.23 -11.79 -3.56
N THR A 184 6.30 -11.82 -2.63
CA THR A 184 6.55 -12.29 -1.27
C THR A 184 5.86 -13.62 -1.00
N LEU A 185 6.47 -14.45 -0.16
CA LEU A 185 5.94 -15.77 0.14
C LEU A 185 4.73 -15.69 1.09
N ALA A 186 3.65 -16.38 0.75
CA ALA A 186 2.38 -16.32 1.48
C ALA A 186 1.85 -17.70 1.92
N HIS A 187 2.72 -18.51 2.52
CA HIS A 187 2.36 -19.85 3.01
C HIS A 187 1.80 -19.83 4.44
N GLN A 188 1.99 -18.72 5.17
CA GLN A 188 1.57 -18.55 6.56
C GLN A 188 1.21 -17.10 6.85
N PRO A 189 0.46 -16.81 7.93
CA PRO A 189 0.27 -15.45 8.42
C PRO A 189 1.58 -14.73 8.69
N ILE A 190 1.56 -13.40 8.57
CA ILE A 190 2.73 -12.56 8.88
C ILE A 190 2.71 -12.20 10.37
N GLY A 191 3.82 -12.47 11.05
CA GLY A 191 3.92 -12.36 12.50
C GLY A 191 3.10 -13.42 13.25
N HIS A 192 2.79 -13.17 14.51
CA HIS A 192 2.06 -14.10 15.40
C HIS A 192 0.68 -13.60 15.81
N SER A 193 0.20 -12.50 15.21
CA SER A 193 -1.09 -11.90 15.58
C SER A 193 -1.95 -11.53 14.37
N ILE A 194 -3.27 -11.72 14.52
CA ILE A 194 -4.30 -11.47 13.50
C ILE A 194 -5.48 -10.76 14.16
N GLY A 195 -5.77 -9.53 13.73
CA GLY A 195 -6.82 -8.68 14.29
C GLY A 195 -6.29 -7.34 14.80
N PRO A 196 -7.07 -6.25 14.73
CA PRO A 196 -6.56 -4.89 14.84
C PRO A 196 -5.70 -4.61 16.08
N ALA A 197 -6.22 -4.93 17.27
CA ALA A 197 -5.55 -4.61 18.53
C ALA A 197 -4.25 -5.39 18.74
N ILE A 198 -4.27 -6.69 18.42
CA ILE A 198 -3.11 -7.56 18.62
C ILE A 198 -2.07 -7.39 17.50
N GLU A 199 -2.48 -6.97 16.31
CA GLU A 199 -1.57 -6.54 15.25
C GLU A 199 -0.88 -5.22 15.60
N ALA A 200 -1.65 -4.23 16.09
CA ALA A 200 -1.10 -2.95 16.55
C ALA A 200 -0.09 -3.14 17.68
N LYS A 201 -0.41 -3.99 18.66
CA LYS A 201 0.50 -4.33 19.77
C LYS A 201 1.79 -4.97 19.27
N GLU A 202 1.71 -5.96 18.38
CA GLU A 202 2.90 -6.63 17.85
C GLU A 202 3.77 -5.66 17.05
N ALA A 203 3.16 -4.81 16.21
CA ALA A 203 3.88 -3.82 15.44
C ALA A 203 4.61 -2.80 16.33
N LEU A 204 3.93 -2.27 17.36
CA LEU A 204 4.52 -1.32 18.29
C LEU A 204 5.61 -1.96 19.16
N THR A 205 5.45 -3.24 19.52
CA THR A 205 6.47 -4.00 20.25
C THR A 205 7.74 -4.10 19.41
N LEU A 206 7.60 -4.46 18.13
CA LEU A 206 8.73 -4.56 17.22
C LEU A 206 9.43 -3.21 16.99
N LEU A 207 8.67 -2.11 16.87
CA LEU A 207 9.25 -0.77 16.72
C LEU A 207 10.03 -0.29 17.95
N ARG A 208 9.65 -0.76 19.15
CA ARG A 208 10.34 -0.41 20.41
C ARG A 208 11.57 -1.28 20.65
N ASP A 209 11.50 -2.56 20.29
CA ASP A 209 12.59 -3.51 20.41
C ASP A 209 12.57 -4.48 19.23
N TYR A 210 13.54 -4.33 18.33
CA TYR A 210 13.65 -5.15 17.13
C TYR A 210 13.92 -6.63 17.43
N ASN A 211 14.40 -6.96 18.64
CA ASN A 211 14.63 -8.34 19.08
C ASN A 211 13.35 -9.01 19.59
N ALA A 212 12.28 -8.24 19.86
CA ALA A 212 11.03 -8.73 20.45
C ALA A 212 9.94 -9.04 19.40
N GLY A 213 10.22 -8.89 18.11
CA GLY A 213 9.27 -9.12 17.03
C GLY A 213 9.49 -10.44 16.27
N PRO A 214 8.45 -10.97 15.59
CA PRO A 214 8.60 -12.17 14.76
C PRO A 214 9.51 -11.91 13.55
N ASN A 215 10.42 -12.84 13.24
CA ASN A 215 11.31 -12.73 12.07
C ASN A 215 10.53 -12.53 10.77
N SER A 216 9.37 -13.18 10.59
CA SER A 216 8.54 -13.02 9.39
C SER A 216 8.05 -11.59 9.19
N LEU A 217 7.78 -10.86 10.27
CA LEU A 217 7.39 -9.45 10.23
C LEU A 217 8.61 -8.54 10.00
N ILE A 218 9.73 -8.84 10.66
CA ILE A 218 10.99 -8.10 10.52
C ILE A 218 11.46 -8.18 9.07
N GLU A 219 11.77 -9.38 8.58
CA GLU A 219 12.36 -9.61 7.26
C GLU A 219 11.51 -8.98 6.16
N LYS A 220 10.20 -9.22 6.18
CA LYS A 220 9.30 -8.66 5.16
C LYS A 220 9.25 -7.13 5.22
N SER A 221 9.18 -6.55 6.42
CA SER A 221 9.11 -5.09 6.57
C SER A 221 10.42 -4.42 6.16
N THR A 222 11.56 -4.95 6.60
CA THR A 222 12.87 -4.39 6.27
C THR A 222 13.23 -4.57 4.80
N SER A 223 12.86 -5.71 4.18
CA SER A 223 13.11 -5.93 2.75
C SER A 223 12.32 -4.95 1.89
N LEU A 224 11.03 -4.76 2.18
CA LEU A 224 10.18 -3.82 1.44
C LEU A 224 10.56 -2.36 1.70
N ALA A 225 10.94 -2.02 2.94
CA ALA A 225 11.46 -0.69 3.26
C ALA A 225 12.81 -0.44 2.56
N GLY A 226 13.68 -1.44 2.49
CA GLY A 226 14.97 -1.38 1.79
C GLY A 226 14.81 -0.96 0.34
N ILE A 227 13.87 -1.58 -0.40
CA ILE A 227 13.56 -1.20 -1.78
C ILE A 227 13.15 0.28 -1.86
N ILE A 228 12.32 0.77 -0.94
CA ILE A 228 11.93 2.20 -0.91
C ILE A 228 13.13 3.10 -0.64
N LEU A 229 14.01 2.72 0.28
CA LEU A 229 15.22 3.47 0.62
C LEU A 229 16.19 3.53 -0.57
N GLU A 230 16.34 2.45 -1.33
CA GLU A 230 17.12 2.40 -2.57
C GLU A 230 16.51 3.29 -3.65
N MET A 231 15.19 3.20 -3.88
CA MET A 231 14.45 4.06 -4.81
C MET A 231 14.58 5.54 -4.44
N GLY A 232 14.76 5.85 -3.16
CA GLY A 232 14.97 7.20 -2.65
C GLY A 232 16.41 7.63 -2.44
N GLY A 233 17.38 6.84 -2.89
CA GLY A 233 18.81 7.18 -2.80
C GLY A 233 19.33 7.30 -1.36
N LYS A 234 18.64 6.68 -0.40
CA LYS A 234 19.06 6.60 1.01
C LYS A 234 19.93 5.37 1.30
N ALA A 235 19.96 4.41 0.37
CA ALA A 235 20.78 3.21 0.42
C ALA A 235 21.30 2.87 -0.99
N GLU A 236 22.43 2.16 -1.05
CA GLU A 236 22.91 1.54 -2.30
C GLU A 236 22.04 0.34 -2.66
N LYS A 237 21.95 0.03 -3.96
CA LYS A 237 21.22 -1.16 -4.44
C LYS A 237 21.90 -2.44 -3.96
N GLY A 238 21.17 -3.26 -3.21
CA GLY A 238 21.62 -4.55 -2.66
C GLY A 238 21.09 -5.78 -3.39
#